data_AF-A0A961WYP8-F1
#
_entry.id   AF-A0A961WYP8-F1
#
_cell.length_a   1.000
_cell.length_b   1.000
_cell.length_c   1.000
_cell.angle_alpha   90.00
_cell.angle_beta   90.00
_cell.angle_gamma   90.00
#
_symmetry.space_group_name_H-M   'P 1'
#
loop_
_entity.id
_entity.type
_entity.pdbx_description
1 polymer ?
#
loop_
_entity_poly.entity_id
_entity_poly.type
_entity_poly.pdbx_seq_one_letter_code
_entity_poly.pdbx_strand_id
1 'polypeptide(L)'
;MNITTNISSALRTACSSFRRDERGTFATIFGVTAVAVFLSAGVALDYTRLVQSKSVINSALDAAVLSAGNRMAQGEPVNADFRKDFENFFLANVEGRFGVPSNAHITSFTADPSSGKVSATASAEITMAFMGIAGSPTVTTASTSEAVFSNDAVEVAMMLDVTGSMGGQKIADLKEAAGDAVDILLPIKNTSGKTRISLVPYSSAVNAGPYAKKVSSNPSFACVTERGGSQKFTDAAPNSGKMGAASTYCPGQSVVPLSYDPAVLKSTIAGFQASGSTAGHLGVAWSYYTLSPSWKGVWPAKAKPANYKKTNSRKIAVLMTDGEFNTAYTSGWSSSAFAEEICKQMRKDGITIYSVGFDAPTQAQQTLTNCASTGSNGEKLFYAASNGTELKAAFRDIAISIQCLRLSK
;
A
#
# COMPACT_ATOMS: atom_id res chain seq x y z
N MET A 1 86.04 57.46 -33.39
CA MET A 1 85.01 57.02 -34.35
C MET A 1 84.17 55.90 -33.71
N ASN A 2 82.86 56.13 -33.61
CA ASN A 2 81.75 55.15 -33.55
C ASN A 2 81.49 54.29 -32.28
N ILE A 3 81.18 54.94 -31.14
CA ILE A 3 80.52 54.26 -29.99
C ILE A 3 79.00 54.53 -29.97
N THR A 4 78.54 55.67 -30.48
CA THR A 4 77.12 56.06 -30.47
C THR A 4 76.23 55.30 -31.47
N THR A 5 76.82 54.73 -32.54
CA THR A 5 76.05 54.04 -33.59
C THR A 5 75.59 52.63 -33.18
N ASN A 6 76.38 51.90 -32.38
CA ASN A 6 76.08 50.51 -31.98
C ASN A 6 74.98 50.37 -30.92
N ILE A 7 74.82 51.36 -30.05
CA ILE A 7 73.76 51.34 -29.03
C ILE A 7 72.39 51.54 -29.69
N SER A 8 72.33 52.40 -30.71
CA SER A 8 71.08 52.69 -31.44
C SER A 8 70.58 51.51 -32.27
N SER A 9 71.48 50.69 -32.84
CA SER A 9 71.10 49.49 -33.60
C SER A 9 70.69 48.34 -32.67
N ALA A 10 71.40 48.13 -31.56
CA ALA A 10 71.05 47.12 -30.57
C ALA A 10 69.68 47.39 -29.92
N LEU A 11 69.38 48.65 -29.56
CA LEU A 11 68.07 49.05 -29.02
C LEU A 11 66.95 48.90 -30.05
N ARG A 12 67.20 49.20 -31.33
CA ARG A 12 66.20 48.99 -32.40
C ARG A 12 65.92 47.52 -32.66
N THR A 13 66.94 46.66 -32.59
CA THR A 13 66.77 45.21 -32.74
C THR A 13 66.06 44.59 -31.53
N ALA A 14 66.39 45.03 -30.30
CA ALA A 14 65.71 44.59 -29.09
C ALA A 14 64.24 45.07 -29.02
N CYS A 15 63.95 46.30 -29.46
CA CYS A 15 62.57 46.79 -29.56
C CYS A 15 61.79 46.09 -30.68
N SER A 16 62.42 45.77 -31.82
CA SER A 16 61.74 45.04 -32.90
C SER A 16 61.50 43.57 -32.55
N SER A 17 62.39 42.95 -31.77
CA SER A 17 62.21 41.60 -31.25
C SER A 17 61.14 41.55 -30.15
N PHE A 18 61.07 42.55 -29.27
CA PHE A 18 60.00 42.66 -28.27
C PHE A 18 58.62 42.93 -28.90
N ARG A 19 58.56 43.73 -29.97
CA ARG A 19 57.32 43.99 -30.73
C ARG A 19 56.84 42.79 -31.56
N ARG A 20 57.69 41.79 -31.77
CA ARG A 20 57.38 40.53 -32.48
C ARG A 20 57.21 39.34 -31.52
N ASP A 21 57.28 39.56 -30.22
CA ASP A 21 57.21 38.47 -29.24
C ASP A 21 55.75 38.11 -28.91
N GLU A 22 55.19 37.14 -29.63
CA GLU A 22 53.82 36.65 -29.45
C GLU A 22 53.69 35.59 -28.32
N ARG A 23 54.79 35.26 -27.61
CA ARG A 23 54.78 34.23 -26.56
C ARG A 23 53.89 34.58 -25.36
N GLY A 24 53.55 35.86 -25.16
CA GLY A 24 52.62 36.33 -24.12
C GLY A 24 51.13 36.17 -24.47
N THR A 25 50.77 36.10 -25.75
CA THR A 25 49.36 35.99 -26.18
C THR A 25 48.77 34.63 -25.84
N PHE A 26 49.55 33.56 -25.92
CA PHE A 26 49.12 32.23 -25.50
C PHE A 26 48.81 32.18 -24.00
N ALA A 27 49.67 32.78 -23.17
CA ALA A 27 49.48 32.79 -21.71
C ALA A 27 48.22 33.57 -21.30
N THR A 28 47.90 34.67 -21.99
CA THR A 28 46.70 35.47 -21.71
C THR A 28 45.41 34.74 -22.13
N ILE A 29 45.38 34.16 -23.33
CA ILE A 29 44.22 33.36 -23.79
C ILE A 29 44.03 32.12 -22.91
N PHE A 30 45.11 31.41 -22.60
CA PHE A 30 45.09 30.25 -21.69
C PHE A 30 44.57 30.64 -20.30
N GLY A 31 45.02 31.75 -19.73
CA GLY A 31 44.55 32.23 -18.43
C GLY A 31 43.05 32.51 -18.42
N VAL A 32 42.53 33.23 -19.41
CA VAL A 32 41.10 33.58 -19.49
C VAL A 32 40.23 32.33 -19.72
N THR A 33 40.65 31.45 -20.63
CA THR A 33 39.91 30.21 -20.93
C THR A 33 39.96 29.21 -19.77
N ALA A 34 41.09 29.07 -19.10
CA ALA A 34 41.20 28.22 -17.91
C ALA A 34 40.23 28.68 -16.82
N VAL A 35 40.16 29.99 -16.54
CA VAL A 35 39.20 30.56 -15.57
C VAL A 35 37.76 30.21 -15.96
N ALA A 36 37.39 30.37 -17.24
CA ALA A 36 36.05 30.04 -17.73
C ALA A 36 35.72 28.55 -17.56
N VAL A 37 36.65 27.65 -17.85
CA VAL A 37 36.48 26.19 -17.67
C VAL A 37 36.35 25.83 -16.18
N PHE A 38 37.21 26.38 -15.31
CA PHE A 38 37.13 26.11 -13.87
C PHE A 38 35.84 26.64 -13.24
N LEU A 39 35.38 27.84 -13.64
CA LEU A 39 34.08 28.36 -13.18
C LEU A 39 32.93 27.47 -13.65
N SER A 40 32.96 27.01 -14.90
CA SER A 40 31.93 26.12 -15.44
C SER A 40 31.90 24.77 -14.71
N ALA A 41 33.06 24.17 -14.45
CA ALA A 41 33.18 22.96 -13.64
C ALA A 41 32.71 23.20 -12.20
N GLY A 42 33.04 24.35 -11.63
CA GLY A 42 32.61 24.77 -10.30
C GLY A 42 31.10 24.86 -10.17
N VAL A 43 30.42 25.52 -11.13
CA VAL A 43 28.96 25.59 -11.20
C VAL A 43 28.34 24.19 -11.31
N ALA A 44 28.94 23.30 -12.10
CA ALA A 44 28.46 21.92 -12.21
C ALA A 44 28.56 21.14 -10.89
N LEU A 45 29.65 21.31 -10.13
CA LEU A 45 29.82 20.70 -8.81
C LEU A 45 28.82 21.25 -7.80
N ASP A 46 28.63 22.56 -7.79
CA ASP A 46 27.65 23.25 -6.95
C ASP A 46 26.22 22.78 -7.25
N TYR A 47 25.85 22.69 -8.54
CA TYR A 47 24.56 22.15 -8.96
C TYR A 47 24.37 20.70 -8.51
N THR A 48 25.40 19.86 -8.64
CA THR A 48 25.37 18.46 -8.20
C THR A 48 25.12 18.36 -6.70
N ARG A 49 25.80 19.20 -5.89
CA ARG A 49 25.58 19.27 -4.44
C ARG A 49 24.17 19.74 -4.09
N LEU A 50 23.67 20.75 -4.78
CA LEU A 50 22.32 21.27 -4.59
C LEU A 50 21.25 20.20 -4.84
N VAL A 51 21.36 19.51 -5.97
CA VAL A 51 20.44 18.41 -6.36
C VAL A 51 20.53 17.25 -5.37
N GLN A 52 21.74 16.86 -4.95
CA GLN A 52 21.93 15.80 -3.97
C GLN A 52 21.28 16.15 -2.63
N SER A 53 21.50 17.36 -2.14
CA SER A 53 20.92 17.85 -0.88
C SER A 53 19.40 17.88 -0.92
N LYS A 54 18.84 18.38 -2.03
CA LYS A 54 17.39 18.39 -2.25
C LYS A 54 16.81 16.96 -2.27
N SER A 55 17.51 16.02 -2.91
CA SER A 55 17.10 14.60 -2.93
C SER A 55 17.05 14.01 -1.53
N VAL A 56 18.09 14.23 -0.71
CA VAL A 56 18.13 13.75 0.69
C VAL A 56 17.00 14.36 1.53
N ILE A 57 16.77 15.68 1.41
CA ILE A 57 15.70 16.36 2.14
C ILE A 57 14.32 15.80 1.73
N ASN A 58 14.08 15.59 0.43
CA ASN A 58 12.85 14.98 -0.05
C ASN A 58 12.64 13.58 0.56
N SER A 59 13.65 12.72 0.50
CA SER A 59 13.54 11.35 1.05
C SER A 59 13.31 11.34 2.56
N ALA A 60 13.97 12.22 3.30
CA ALA A 60 13.77 12.35 4.75
C ALA A 60 12.37 12.88 5.09
N LEU A 61 11.89 13.88 4.34
CA LEU A 61 10.57 14.46 4.53
C LEU A 61 9.46 13.47 4.20
N ASP A 62 9.60 12.71 3.10
CA ASP A 62 8.69 11.64 2.70
C ASP A 62 8.55 10.58 3.79
N ALA A 63 9.67 10.12 4.34
CA ALA A 63 9.68 9.16 5.44
C ALA A 63 9.01 9.73 6.70
N ALA A 64 9.25 11.01 7.01
CA ALA A 64 8.66 11.68 8.16
C ALA A 64 7.13 11.83 8.02
N VAL A 65 6.62 12.26 6.86
CA VAL A 65 5.16 12.43 6.68
C VAL A 65 4.44 11.09 6.65
N LEU A 66 5.05 10.04 6.11
CA LEU A 66 4.51 8.67 6.17
C LEU A 66 4.45 8.16 7.61
N SER A 67 5.51 8.36 8.38
CA SER A 67 5.58 7.96 9.79
C SER A 67 4.51 8.67 10.63
N ALA A 68 4.40 9.99 10.49
CA ALA A 68 3.34 10.77 11.14
C ALA A 68 1.94 10.37 10.65
N GLY A 69 1.76 10.13 9.35
CA GLY A 69 0.51 9.64 8.79
C GLY A 69 0.07 8.32 9.40
N ASN A 70 1.00 7.37 9.57
CA ASN A 70 0.73 6.08 10.23
C ASN A 70 0.34 6.26 11.71
N ARG A 71 1.08 7.07 12.46
CA ARG A 71 0.77 7.38 13.86
C ARG A 71 -0.61 8.02 14.04
N MET A 72 -0.94 8.98 13.17
CA MET A 72 -2.26 9.62 13.16
C MET A 72 -3.37 8.63 12.78
N ALA A 73 -3.12 7.73 11.82
CA ALA A 73 -4.05 6.66 11.46
C ALA A 73 -4.29 5.66 12.62
N GLN A 74 -3.31 5.47 13.51
CA GLN A 74 -3.43 4.67 14.74
C GLN A 74 -4.18 5.39 15.88
N GLY A 75 -4.63 6.63 15.67
CA GLY A 75 -5.39 7.40 16.64
C GLY A 75 -4.53 8.15 17.66
N GLU A 76 -3.25 8.39 17.35
CA GLU A 76 -2.42 9.27 18.17
C GLU A 76 -2.93 10.73 18.09
N PRO A 77 -3.10 11.42 19.23
CA PRO A 77 -3.59 12.79 19.23
C PRO A 77 -2.57 13.75 18.62
N VAL A 78 -3.03 14.62 17.72
CA VAL A 78 -2.19 15.68 17.13
C VAL A 78 -2.05 16.82 18.14
N ASN A 79 -0.88 16.90 18.78
CA ASN A 79 -0.52 17.93 19.75
C ASN A 79 0.92 18.45 19.50
N ALA A 80 1.46 19.23 20.43
CA ALA A 80 2.84 19.76 20.31
C ALA A 80 3.91 18.65 20.29
N ASP A 81 3.71 17.57 21.04
CA ASP A 81 4.63 16.43 21.09
C ASP A 81 4.63 15.67 19.75
N PHE A 82 3.46 15.50 19.13
CA PHE A 82 3.34 14.88 17.81
C PHE A 82 4.19 15.62 16.75
N ARG A 83 4.14 16.95 16.74
CA ARG A 83 4.97 17.78 15.86
C ARG A 83 6.45 17.65 16.20
N LYS A 84 6.81 17.68 17.49
CA LYS A 84 8.20 17.56 17.93
C LYS A 84 8.82 16.23 17.52
N ASP A 85 8.08 15.13 17.65
CA ASP A 85 8.53 13.82 17.22
C ASP A 85 8.69 13.73 15.70
N PHE A 86 7.79 14.37 14.94
CA PHE A 86 7.93 14.49 13.48
C PHE A 86 9.21 15.24 13.10
N GLU A 87 9.48 16.39 13.75
CA GLU A 87 10.69 17.18 13.52
C GLU A 87 11.96 16.40 13.90
N ASN A 88 11.95 15.69 15.04
CA ASN A 88 13.07 14.82 15.45
C ASN A 88 13.30 13.68 14.44
N PHE A 89 12.23 13.06 13.94
CA PHE A 89 12.33 12.01 12.93
C PHE A 89 12.92 12.55 11.63
N PHE A 90 12.46 13.71 11.16
CA PHE A 90 13.03 14.37 9.99
C PHE A 90 14.52 14.69 10.18
N LEU A 91 14.88 15.32 11.30
CA LEU A 91 16.26 15.70 11.63
C LEU A 91 17.19 14.49 11.68
N ALA A 92 16.77 13.39 12.33
CA ALA A 92 17.54 12.16 12.38
C ALA A 92 17.80 11.53 10.99
N ASN A 93 16.96 11.84 9.99
CA ASN A 93 17.14 11.34 8.63
C ASN A 93 18.01 12.25 7.74
N VAL A 94 18.21 13.52 8.13
CA VAL A 94 19.08 14.46 7.42
C VAL A 94 20.43 14.67 8.10
N GLU A 95 20.54 14.44 9.40
CA GLU A 95 21.77 14.66 10.17
C GLU A 95 22.92 13.77 9.68
N GLY A 96 24.10 14.37 9.53
CA GLY A 96 25.32 13.68 9.07
C GLY A 96 25.31 13.27 7.58
N ARG A 97 24.27 13.61 6.81
CA ARG A 97 24.21 13.31 5.38
C ARG A 97 25.03 14.31 4.58
N PHE A 98 25.87 13.78 3.69
CA PHE A 98 26.70 14.59 2.81
C PHE A 98 25.86 15.56 1.97
N GLY A 99 26.24 16.85 2.00
CA GLY A 99 25.58 17.92 1.25
C GLY A 99 24.46 18.64 2.01
N VAL A 100 23.86 18.03 3.04
CA VAL A 100 22.79 18.70 3.80
C VAL A 100 23.38 19.55 4.93
N PRO A 101 23.10 20.86 4.96
CA PRO A 101 23.55 21.74 6.02
C PRO A 101 22.75 21.50 7.31
N SER A 102 23.36 21.77 8.46
CA SER A 102 22.76 21.59 9.79
C SER A 102 21.57 22.52 10.08
N ASN A 103 21.28 23.46 9.17
CA ASN A 103 20.15 24.40 9.25
C ASN A 103 18.87 23.85 8.57
N ALA A 104 18.84 22.59 8.15
CA ALA A 104 17.63 21.96 7.63
C ALA A 104 16.54 21.95 8.72
N HIS A 105 15.37 22.54 8.43
CA HIS A 105 14.28 22.67 9.40
C HIS A 105 12.91 22.59 8.72
N ILE A 106 11.89 22.31 9.53
CA ILE A 106 10.49 22.29 9.08
C ILE A 106 9.91 23.71 9.17
N THR A 107 9.47 24.26 8.04
CA THR A 107 8.86 25.59 7.95
C THR A 107 7.34 25.55 8.11
N SER A 108 6.71 24.49 7.61
CA SER A 108 5.27 24.27 7.75
C SER A 108 4.98 22.82 8.15
N PHE A 109 3.98 22.63 9.01
CA PHE A 109 3.49 21.33 9.41
C PHE A 109 2.00 21.43 9.67
N THR A 110 1.21 20.63 8.96
CA THR A 110 -0.23 20.52 9.11
C THR A 110 -0.59 19.04 9.22
N ALA A 111 -1.27 18.66 10.28
CA ALA A 111 -1.81 17.31 10.47
C ALA A 111 -3.29 17.44 10.82
N ASP A 112 -4.16 16.98 9.92
CA ASP A 112 -5.61 17.03 10.09
C ASP A 112 -6.18 15.61 10.18
N PRO A 113 -6.59 15.17 11.38
CA PRO A 113 -7.23 13.87 11.58
C PRO A 113 -8.59 13.73 10.86
N SER A 114 -9.26 14.85 10.56
CA SER A 114 -10.57 14.82 9.91
C SER A 114 -10.47 14.52 8.42
N SER A 115 -9.50 15.14 7.74
CA SER A 115 -9.19 14.88 6.34
C SER A 115 -8.22 13.71 6.13
N GLY A 116 -7.57 13.23 7.20
CA GLY A 116 -6.58 12.15 7.14
C GLY A 116 -5.27 12.56 6.45
N LYS A 117 -4.88 13.84 6.56
CA LYS A 117 -3.78 14.42 5.78
C LYS A 117 -2.69 14.97 6.69
N VAL A 118 -1.45 14.56 6.44
CA VAL A 118 -0.25 15.15 7.02
C VAL A 118 0.56 15.80 5.90
N SER A 119 0.82 17.09 6.01
CA SER A 119 1.62 17.85 5.04
C SER A 119 2.68 18.66 5.77
N ALA A 120 3.87 18.70 5.20
CA ALA A 120 4.98 19.47 5.76
C ALA A 120 5.87 20.05 4.66
N THR A 121 6.50 21.18 4.97
CA THR A 121 7.53 21.79 4.13
C THR A 121 8.83 21.84 4.93
N ALA A 122 9.90 21.30 4.36
CA ALA A 122 11.26 21.43 4.87
C ALA A 122 12.04 22.47 4.05
N SER A 123 12.90 23.22 4.71
CA SER A 123 13.80 24.19 4.10
C SER A 123 15.23 24.00 4.57
N ALA A 124 16.20 24.23 3.67
CA ALA A 124 17.62 24.27 3.99
C ALA A 124 18.33 25.31 3.11
N GLU A 125 19.28 26.05 3.68
CA GLU A 125 20.11 26.99 2.92
C GLU A 125 21.47 26.37 2.64
N ILE A 126 21.76 26.17 1.35
CA ILE A 126 22.97 25.50 0.89
C ILE A 126 23.97 26.56 0.46
N THR A 127 25.13 26.57 1.11
CA THR A 127 26.23 27.46 0.75
C THR A 127 26.91 26.95 -0.52
N MET A 128 26.94 27.80 -1.55
CA MET A 128 27.53 27.48 -2.85
C MET A 128 29.02 27.84 -2.86
N ALA A 129 29.88 26.92 -3.30
CA ALA A 129 31.33 27.13 -3.25
C ALA A 129 31.82 28.01 -4.42
N PHE A 130 31.30 27.79 -5.62
CA PHE A 130 31.74 28.44 -6.85
C PHE A 130 30.75 29.51 -7.32
N MET A 131 29.44 29.30 -7.21
CA MET A 131 28.44 30.35 -7.45
C MET A 131 28.51 31.47 -6.40
N GLY A 132 29.09 31.22 -5.23
CA GLY A 132 29.40 32.26 -4.24
C GLY A 132 30.39 33.30 -4.76
N ILE A 133 31.33 32.90 -5.61
CA ILE A 133 32.29 33.82 -6.27
C ILE A 133 31.56 34.72 -7.29
N ALA A 134 30.44 34.24 -7.84
CA ALA A 134 29.59 34.97 -8.79
C ALA A 134 28.48 35.82 -8.11
N GLY A 135 28.50 35.95 -6.78
CA GLY A 135 27.59 36.84 -6.03
C GLY A 135 26.32 36.17 -5.46
N SER A 136 26.17 34.84 -5.59
CA SER A 136 25.08 34.07 -4.98
C SER A 136 25.64 33.03 -3.99
N PRO A 137 25.98 33.43 -2.76
CA PRO A 137 26.69 32.57 -1.81
C PRO A 137 25.80 31.47 -1.21
N THR A 138 24.48 31.65 -1.22
CA THR A 138 23.54 30.68 -0.65
C THR A 138 22.34 30.50 -1.56
N VAL A 139 21.82 29.27 -1.61
CA VAL A 139 20.56 28.93 -2.27
C VAL A 139 19.66 28.25 -1.26
N THR A 140 18.48 28.83 -1.02
CA THR A 140 17.45 28.21 -0.18
C THR A 140 16.68 27.18 -0.99
N THR A 141 16.61 25.95 -0.49
CA THR A 141 15.80 24.89 -1.08
C THR A 141 14.61 24.61 -0.19
N ALA A 142 13.42 24.55 -0.77
CA ALA A 142 12.21 24.11 -0.11
C ALA A 142 11.71 22.81 -0.75
N SER A 143 11.24 21.90 0.10
CA SER A 143 10.68 20.62 -0.28
C SER A 143 9.37 20.44 0.47
N THR A 144 8.30 20.06 -0.24
CA THR A 144 6.99 19.80 0.35
C THR A 144 6.66 18.34 0.14
N SER A 145 6.14 17.69 1.19
CA SER A 145 5.62 16.34 1.09
C SER A 145 4.28 16.23 1.82
N GLU A 146 3.50 15.25 1.41
CA GLU A 146 2.16 15.00 1.90
C GLU A 146 1.90 13.51 1.98
N ALA A 147 1.43 13.04 3.13
CA ALA A 147 0.84 11.73 3.32
C ALA A 147 -0.67 11.87 3.55
N VAL A 148 -1.43 11.01 2.89
CA VAL A 148 -2.88 10.89 3.08
C VAL A 148 -3.17 9.47 3.53
N PHE A 149 -4.09 9.33 4.49
CA PHE A 149 -4.76 8.07 4.81
C PHE A 149 -6.26 8.25 4.66
N SER A 150 -6.97 7.18 4.30
CA SER A 150 -8.42 7.24 4.14
C SER A 150 -9.10 7.27 5.50
N ASN A 151 -9.99 8.25 5.71
CA ASN A 151 -10.85 8.31 6.89
C ASN A 151 -12.20 7.58 6.69
N ASP A 152 -12.34 6.86 5.57
CA ASP A 152 -13.57 6.18 5.18
C ASP A 152 -13.82 4.94 6.03
N ALA A 153 -15.10 4.62 6.24
CA ALA A 153 -15.46 3.36 6.86
C ALA A 153 -15.14 2.19 5.91
N VAL A 154 -14.34 1.23 6.35
CA VAL A 154 -13.97 0.06 5.54
C VAL A 154 -14.67 -1.19 6.06
N GLU A 155 -15.33 -1.89 5.16
CA GLU A 155 -15.88 -3.22 5.42
C GLU A 155 -15.07 -4.26 4.63
N VAL A 156 -14.39 -5.15 5.35
CA VAL A 156 -13.52 -6.18 4.76
C VAL A 156 -14.15 -7.56 4.95
N ALA A 157 -14.27 -8.34 3.88
CA ALA A 157 -14.56 -9.77 3.98
C ALA A 157 -13.33 -10.59 3.66
N MET A 158 -12.94 -11.46 4.60
CA MET A 158 -11.81 -12.36 4.43
C MET A 158 -12.35 -13.77 4.15
N MET A 159 -12.24 -14.22 2.91
CA MET A 159 -12.46 -15.61 2.51
C MET A 159 -11.19 -16.39 2.75
N LEU A 160 -11.26 -17.39 3.64
CA LEU A 160 -10.10 -18.13 4.11
C LEU A 160 -10.32 -19.62 3.86
N ASP A 161 -9.47 -20.19 3.00
CA ASP A 161 -9.46 -21.61 2.70
C ASP A 161 -9.03 -22.44 3.91
N VAL A 162 -9.91 -23.33 4.36
CA VAL A 162 -9.66 -24.30 5.43
C VAL A 162 -9.85 -25.74 4.94
N THR A 163 -9.58 -25.97 3.66
CA THR A 163 -9.69 -27.29 3.02
C THR A 163 -8.58 -28.24 3.46
N GLY A 164 -8.69 -29.52 3.11
CA GLY A 164 -7.72 -30.54 3.52
C GLY A 164 -6.29 -30.28 3.03
N SER A 165 -6.11 -29.62 1.88
CA SER A 165 -4.78 -29.25 1.34
C SER A 165 -4.03 -28.28 2.25
N MET A 166 -4.76 -27.47 3.03
CA MET A 166 -4.21 -26.54 4.01
C MET A 166 -3.65 -27.23 5.26
N GLY A 167 -3.66 -28.56 5.35
CA GLY A 167 -3.16 -29.30 6.51
C GLY A 167 -1.70 -28.97 6.89
N GLY A 168 -1.37 -29.18 8.16
CA GLY A 168 0.00 -28.99 8.66
C GLY A 168 0.39 -27.51 8.75
N GLN A 169 1.52 -27.15 8.17
CA GLN A 169 2.09 -25.80 8.32
C GLN A 169 1.29 -24.74 7.56
N LYS A 170 0.62 -25.09 6.46
CA LYS A 170 -0.15 -24.13 5.66
C LYS A 170 -1.26 -23.43 6.47
N ILE A 171 -2.05 -24.19 7.23
CA ILE A 171 -3.09 -23.61 8.08
C ILE A 171 -2.49 -22.84 9.27
N ALA A 172 -1.31 -23.22 9.77
CA ALA A 172 -0.62 -22.48 10.82
C ALA A 172 -0.17 -21.11 10.31
N ASP A 173 0.45 -21.07 9.12
CA ASP A 173 0.89 -19.83 8.46
C ASP A 173 -0.30 -18.93 8.12
N LEU A 174 -1.42 -19.52 7.64
CA LEU A 174 -2.65 -18.77 7.41
C LEU A 174 -3.17 -18.09 8.68
N LYS A 175 -3.17 -18.82 9.81
CA LYS A 175 -3.65 -18.28 11.09
C LYS A 175 -2.81 -17.09 11.53
N GLU A 176 -1.50 -17.17 11.39
CA GLU A 176 -0.60 -16.07 11.70
C GLU A 176 -0.84 -14.87 10.75
N ALA A 177 -0.85 -15.10 9.43
CA ALA A 177 -1.04 -14.04 8.45
C ALA A 177 -2.40 -13.33 8.55
N ALA A 178 -3.49 -14.08 8.75
CA ALA A 178 -4.81 -13.51 8.94
C ALA A 178 -4.93 -12.79 10.29
N GLY A 179 -4.27 -13.30 11.35
CA GLY A 179 -4.19 -12.63 12.65
C GLY A 179 -3.47 -11.28 12.57
N ASP A 180 -2.33 -11.23 11.88
CA ASP A 180 -1.58 -10.00 11.61
C ASP A 180 -2.43 -8.97 10.83
N ALA A 181 -3.17 -9.42 9.81
CA ALA A 181 -4.06 -8.54 9.07
C ALA A 181 -5.17 -7.95 9.96
N VAL A 182 -5.74 -8.75 10.88
CA VAL A 182 -6.71 -8.25 11.87
C VAL A 182 -6.07 -7.20 12.77
N ASP A 183 -4.86 -7.43 13.27
CA ASP A 183 -4.18 -6.49 14.16
C ASP A 183 -3.81 -5.17 13.46
N ILE A 184 -3.46 -5.21 12.17
CA ILE A 184 -3.21 -4.01 11.36
C ILE A 184 -4.53 -3.26 11.10
N LEU A 185 -5.58 -3.96 10.64
CA LEU A 185 -6.85 -3.34 10.24
C LEU A 185 -7.69 -2.87 11.43
N LEU A 186 -7.58 -3.53 12.58
CA LEU A 186 -8.30 -3.25 13.82
C LEU A 186 -7.31 -3.13 15.00
N PRO A 187 -6.51 -2.04 15.06
CA PRO A 187 -5.64 -1.82 16.20
C PRO A 187 -6.48 -1.72 17.47
N ILE A 188 -5.96 -2.20 18.61
CA ILE A 188 -6.69 -2.32 19.89
C ILE A 188 -7.31 -0.99 20.36
N LYS A 189 -6.82 0.16 19.89
CA LYS A 189 -7.35 1.50 20.17
C LYS A 189 -8.44 1.97 19.20
N ASN A 190 -8.91 1.15 18.25
CA ASN A 190 -9.90 1.52 17.24
C ASN A 190 -11.29 1.75 17.86
N THR A 191 -11.45 2.91 18.49
CA THR A 191 -12.67 3.40 19.13
C THR A 191 -13.70 3.90 18.12
N SER A 192 -13.32 4.03 16.84
CA SER A 192 -14.15 4.65 15.81
C SER A 192 -15.15 3.69 15.16
N GLY A 193 -14.94 2.37 15.26
CA GLY A 193 -15.76 1.35 14.59
C GLY A 193 -15.80 1.48 13.06
N LYS A 194 -14.88 2.26 12.47
CA LYS A 194 -14.85 2.57 11.03
C LYS A 194 -14.45 1.36 10.20
N THR A 195 -13.51 0.57 10.69
CA THR A 195 -13.11 -0.69 10.05
C THR A 195 -13.89 -1.84 10.68
N ARG A 196 -14.44 -2.72 9.85
CA ARG A 196 -15.10 -3.95 10.27
C ARG A 196 -14.68 -5.09 9.36
N ILE A 197 -14.44 -6.25 9.96
CA ILE A 197 -13.99 -7.46 9.25
C ILE A 197 -15.03 -8.55 9.43
N SER A 198 -15.38 -9.26 8.36
CA SER A 198 -16.11 -10.52 8.40
C SER A 198 -15.19 -11.67 7.99
N LEU A 199 -15.31 -12.81 8.65
CA LEU A 199 -14.54 -14.02 8.33
C LEU A 199 -15.44 -15.04 7.66
N VAL A 200 -14.97 -15.58 6.53
CA VAL A 200 -15.66 -16.57 5.73
C VAL A 200 -14.73 -17.78 5.56
N PRO A 201 -14.61 -18.65 6.59
CA PRO A 201 -13.93 -19.91 6.43
C PRO A 201 -14.77 -20.82 5.52
N TYR A 202 -14.13 -21.47 4.54
CA TYR A 202 -14.82 -22.39 3.64
C TYR A 202 -14.01 -23.68 3.44
N SER A 203 -14.75 -24.76 3.19
CA SER A 203 -14.22 -26.02 2.70
C SER A 203 -15.15 -26.52 1.60
N SER A 204 -15.76 -27.70 1.75
CA SER A 204 -16.78 -28.21 0.82
C SER A 204 -18.12 -27.51 1.01
N ALA A 205 -18.30 -26.86 2.17
CA ALA A 205 -19.44 -26.06 2.52
C ALA A 205 -18.99 -24.80 3.28
N VAL A 206 -19.93 -23.88 3.53
CA VAL A 206 -19.75 -22.79 4.49
C VAL A 206 -20.65 -23.03 5.70
N ASN A 207 -20.08 -22.94 6.89
CA ASN A 207 -20.82 -23.06 8.13
C ASN A 207 -21.55 -21.74 8.44
N ALA A 208 -22.87 -21.71 8.21
CA ALA A 208 -23.73 -20.55 8.49
C ALA A 208 -24.05 -20.42 9.99
N GLY A 209 -23.72 -21.41 10.81
CA GLY A 209 -23.95 -21.43 12.26
C GLY A 209 -25.37 -21.00 12.63
N PRO A 210 -25.54 -19.98 13.50
CA PRO A 210 -26.86 -19.53 13.95
C PRO A 210 -27.71 -18.94 12.81
N TYR A 211 -27.11 -18.55 11.69
CA TYR A 211 -27.79 -17.95 10.55
C TYR A 211 -28.45 -18.98 9.62
N ALA A 212 -28.15 -20.28 9.77
CA ALA A 212 -28.70 -21.35 8.94
C ALA A 212 -30.24 -21.29 8.82
N LYS A 213 -30.95 -21.00 9.92
CA LYS A 213 -32.42 -20.82 9.94
C LYS A 213 -32.93 -19.75 8.98
N LYS A 214 -32.14 -18.70 8.74
CA LYS A 214 -32.51 -17.59 7.85
C LYS A 214 -32.14 -17.85 6.39
N VAL A 215 -31.11 -18.65 6.14
CA VAL A 215 -30.45 -18.70 4.81
C VAL A 215 -30.58 -20.05 4.10
N SER A 216 -30.68 -21.15 4.84
CA SER A 216 -30.70 -22.51 4.32
C SER A 216 -32.10 -22.97 3.93
N SER A 217 -32.19 -23.82 2.90
CA SER A 217 -33.40 -24.57 2.55
C SER A 217 -33.67 -25.74 3.51
N ASN A 218 -32.64 -26.21 4.22
CA ASN A 218 -32.74 -27.22 5.26
C ASN A 218 -31.91 -26.78 6.49
N PRO A 219 -32.52 -26.03 7.44
CA PRO A 219 -31.81 -25.42 8.56
C PRO A 219 -31.46 -26.41 9.68
N SER A 220 -31.79 -27.70 9.53
CA SER A 220 -31.31 -28.77 10.43
C SER A 220 -29.80 -28.95 10.34
N PHE A 221 -29.18 -28.49 9.24
CA PHE A 221 -27.74 -28.45 9.07
C PHE A 221 -27.24 -27.01 9.17
N ALA A 222 -26.15 -26.81 9.92
CA ALA A 222 -25.48 -25.52 10.01
C ALA A 222 -24.74 -25.17 8.70
N CYS A 223 -24.31 -26.18 7.94
CA CYS A 223 -23.56 -25.98 6.72
C CYS A 223 -24.46 -25.82 5.50
N VAL A 224 -24.06 -24.89 4.64
CA VAL A 224 -24.75 -24.57 3.41
C VAL A 224 -23.87 -24.76 2.19
N THR A 225 -24.51 -25.07 1.07
CA THR A 225 -23.92 -25.08 -0.26
C THR A 225 -24.46 -23.89 -1.07
N GLU A 226 -24.16 -23.84 -2.36
CA GLU A 226 -24.61 -22.75 -3.20
C GLU A 226 -26.13 -22.74 -3.36
N ARG A 227 -26.64 -21.59 -3.78
CA ARG A 227 -28.04 -21.45 -4.19
C ARG A 227 -28.13 -21.62 -5.71
N GLY A 228 -29.17 -22.31 -6.14
CA GLY A 228 -29.51 -22.43 -7.56
C GLY A 228 -30.37 -21.27 -8.08
N GLY A 229 -31.03 -21.50 -9.21
CA GLY A 229 -32.03 -20.60 -9.77
C GLY A 229 -31.45 -19.34 -10.44
N SER A 230 -32.28 -18.30 -10.53
CA SER A 230 -31.93 -17.02 -11.17
C SER A 230 -30.97 -16.17 -10.34
N GLN A 231 -30.88 -16.41 -9.03
CA GLN A 231 -30.08 -15.61 -8.09
C GLN A 231 -28.70 -16.21 -7.79
N LYS A 232 -28.31 -17.31 -8.45
CA LYS A 232 -27.08 -18.07 -8.16
C LYS A 232 -25.79 -17.24 -8.08
N PHE A 233 -25.67 -16.17 -8.87
CA PHE A 233 -24.48 -15.30 -8.89
C PHE A 233 -24.66 -13.93 -8.20
N THR A 234 -25.86 -13.61 -7.73
CA THR A 234 -26.18 -12.27 -7.20
C THR A 234 -26.01 -12.22 -5.69
N ASP A 235 -26.18 -11.04 -5.09
CA ASP A 235 -26.30 -10.83 -3.64
C ASP A 235 -27.75 -10.78 -3.16
N ALA A 236 -28.74 -11.15 -3.97
CA ALA A 236 -30.15 -11.06 -3.58
C ALA A 236 -30.41 -11.70 -2.21
N ALA A 237 -31.33 -11.13 -1.44
CA ALA A 237 -31.62 -11.62 -0.09
C ALA A 237 -32.03 -13.11 -0.10
N PRO A 238 -31.75 -13.88 0.97
CA PRO A 238 -32.01 -15.33 1.01
C PRO A 238 -33.47 -15.76 0.81
N ASN A 239 -34.42 -14.85 1.01
CA ASN A 239 -35.84 -15.10 0.75
C ASN A 239 -36.15 -15.25 -0.74
N SER A 240 -35.35 -14.65 -1.62
CA SER A 240 -35.47 -14.77 -3.09
C SER A 240 -34.76 -16.01 -3.65
N GLY A 241 -34.10 -16.79 -2.79
CA GLY A 241 -33.36 -18.00 -3.17
C GLY A 241 -32.52 -18.51 -2.00
N LYS A 242 -33.00 -19.59 -1.38
CA LYS A 242 -32.32 -20.26 -0.25
C LYS A 242 -31.09 -21.02 -0.74
N MET A 243 -30.09 -21.10 0.12
CA MET A 243 -28.92 -21.96 -0.11
C MET A 243 -29.29 -23.43 0.08
N GLY A 244 -28.59 -24.32 -0.63
CA GLY A 244 -28.60 -25.74 -0.30
C GLY A 244 -27.98 -26.00 1.08
N ALA A 245 -28.08 -27.23 1.55
CA ALA A 245 -27.52 -27.67 2.84
C ALA A 245 -26.52 -28.81 2.62
N ALA A 246 -25.49 -28.87 3.47
CA ALA A 246 -24.53 -29.95 3.49
C ALA A 246 -24.41 -30.56 4.89
N SER A 247 -24.33 -31.89 4.96
CA SER A 247 -24.18 -32.65 6.19
C SER A 247 -22.75 -33.14 6.44
N THR A 248 -21.85 -33.01 5.46
CA THR A 248 -20.46 -33.50 5.52
C THR A 248 -19.47 -32.37 5.24
N TYR A 249 -18.23 -32.53 5.75
CA TYR A 249 -17.10 -31.61 5.53
C TYR A 249 -17.43 -30.14 5.85
N CYS A 250 -18.18 -29.94 6.92
CA CYS A 250 -18.55 -28.63 7.44
C CYS A 250 -17.38 -28.02 8.22
N PRO A 251 -16.90 -26.82 7.86
CA PRO A 251 -15.89 -26.13 8.67
C PRO A 251 -16.33 -25.99 10.13
N GLY A 252 -15.43 -26.28 11.07
CA GLY A 252 -15.74 -26.21 12.50
C GLY A 252 -16.12 -24.80 12.97
N GLN A 253 -15.54 -23.78 12.34
CA GLN A 253 -15.84 -22.38 12.62
C GLN A 253 -16.94 -21.87 11.68
N SER A 254 -17.95 -21.20 12.24
CA SER A 254 -18.98 -20.54 11.43
C SER A 254 -18.47 -19.21 10.88
N VAL A 255 -19.14 -18.73 9.83
CA VAL A 255 -19.01 -17.36 9.35
C VAL A 255 -19.16 -16.35 10.49
N VAL A 256 -18.25 -15.39 10.54
CA VAL A 256 -18.33 -14.23 11.44
C VAL A 256 -18.79 -13.06 10.58
N PRO A 257 -19.96 -12.45 10.83
CA PRO A 257 -20.38 -11.27 10.09
C PRO A 257 -19.51 -10.07 10.47
N LEU A 258 -19.69 -8.93 9.82
CA LEU A 258 -18.88 -7.73 10.05
C LEU A 258 -18.75 -7.39 11.56
N SER A 259 -17.53 -7.49 12.06
CA SER A 259 -17.16 -7.27 13.45
C SER A 259 -16.05 -6.23 13.55
N TYR A 260 -16.10 -5.41 14.59
CA TYR A 260 -15.01 -4.51 15.00
C TYR A 260 -14.24 -5.08 16.20
N ASP A 261 -14.57 -6.29 16.66
CA ASP A 261 -13.96 -6.95 17.82
C ASP A 261 -12.80 -7.87 17.36
N PRO A 262 -11.54 -7.46 17.58
CA PRO A 262 -10.39 -8.25 17.17
C PRO A 262 -10.24 -9.54 17.97
N ALA A 263 -10.76 -9.61 19.21
CA ALA A 263 -10.68 -10.83 20.02
C ALA A 263 -11.58 -11.93 19.43
N VAL A 264 -12.80 -11.58 19.02
CA VAL A 264 -13.71 -12.52 18.33
C VAL A 264 -13.05 -13.03 17.05
N LEU A 265 -12.55 -12.13 16.21
CA LEU A 265 -11.94 -12.49 14.93
C LEU A 265 -10.71 -13.40 15.10
N LYS A 266 -9.77 -13.05 16.00
CA LYS A 266 -8.57 -13.85 16.24
C LYS A 266 -8.88 -15.19 16.90
N SER A 267 -9.86 -15.25 17.80
CA SER A 267 -10.29 -16.52 18.41
C SER A 267 -10.88 -17.47 17.37
N THR A 268 -11.67 -16.95 16.41
CA THR A 268 -12.20 -17.74 15.29
C THR A 268 -11.06 -18.25 14.39
N ILE A 269 -10.13 -17.37 14.01
CA ILE A 269 -8.96 -17.75 13.18
C ILE A 269 -8.14 -18.85 13.86
N ALA A 270 -7.83 -18.69 15.15
CA ALA A 270 -7.09 -19.69 15.92
C ALA A 270 -7.77 -21.08 15.91
N GLY A 271 -9.10 -21.11 15.82
CA GLY A 271 -9.92 -22.32 15.77
C GLY A 271 -10.02 -23.00 14.40
N PHE A 272 -9.39 -22.49 13.33
CA PHE A 272 -9.46 -23.14 12.01
C PHE A 272 -8.79 -24.51 11.98
N GLN A 273 -9.39 -25.43 11.24
CA GLN A 273 -8.92 -26.79 11.05
C GLN A 273 -9.10 -27.16 9.57
N ALA A 274 -8.04 -27.69 8.97
CA ALA A 274 -8.02 -28.14 7.58
C ALA A 274 -8.84 -29.43 7.42
N SER A 275 -9.87 -29.40 6.58
CA SER A 275 -10.64 -30.61 6.26
C SER A 275 -11.41 -30.45 4.94
N GLY A 276 -11.79 -31.54 4.29
CA GLY A 276 -12.68 -31.53 3.13
C GLY A 276 -12.04 -31.07 1.81
N SER A 277 -12.89 -30.92 0.79
CA SER A 277 -12.56 -30.50 -0.57
C SER A 277 -12.89 -29.01 -0.81
N THR A 278 -12.46 -28.45 -1.95
CA THR A 278 -12.37 -26.99 -2.15
C THR A 278 -13.57 -26.43 -2.93
N ALA A 279 -14.62 -26.00 -2.21
CA ALA A 279 -15.77 -25.31 -2.79
C ALA A 279 -15.58 -23.78 -2.78
N GLY A 280 -14.54 -23.29 -3.47
CA GLY A 280 -14.12 -21.88 -3.40
C GLY A 280 -15.20 -20.86 -3.79
N HIS A 281 -16.08 -21.18 -4.74
CA HIS A 281 -17.21 -20.31 -5.07
C HIS A 281 -18.13 -20.01 -3.87
N LEU A 282 -18.24 -20.91 -2.89
CA LEU A 282 -19.00 -20.67 -1.67
C LEU A 282 -18.33 -19.62 -0.80
N GLY A 283 -17.01 -19.68 -0.66
CA GLY A 283 -16.23 -18.64 0.02
C GLY A 283 -16.45 -17.28 -0.63
N VAL A 284 -16.37 -17.21 -1.96
CA VAL A 284 -16.60 -15.97 -2.72
C VAL A 284 -18.02 -15.45 -2.53
N ALA A 285 -19.02 -16.34 -2.65
CA ALA A 285 -20.43 -15.99 -2.45
C ALA A 285 -20.68 -15.43 -1.05
N TRP A 286 -20.15 -16.09 -0.03
CA TRP A 286 -20.35 -15.66 1.36
C TRP A 286 -19.60 -14.37 1.69
N SER A 287 -18.44 -14.10 1.09
CA SER A 287 -17.80 -12.78 1.16
C SER A 287 -18.66 -11.68 0.54
N TYR A 288 -19.35 -11.97 -0.55
CA TYR A 288 -20.30 -11.02 -1.14
C TYR A 288 -21.50 -10.77 -0.22
N TYR A 289 -22.02 -11.84 0.41
CA TYR A 289 -23.17 -11.78 1.31
C TYR A 289 -22.88 -11.02 2.61
N THR A 290 -21.70 -11.20 3.19
CA THR A 290 -21.31 -10.45 4.40
C THR A 290 -21.09 -8.96 4.13
N LEU A 291 -20.81 -8.57 2.88
CA LEU A 291 -20.69 -7.18 2.45
C LEU A 291 -21.98 -6.60 1.87
N SER A 292 -23.01 -7.42 1.64
CA SER A 292 -24.20 -6.98 0.91
C SER A 292 -25.21 -6.23 1.79
N PRO A 293 -25.67 -5.03 1.38
CA PRO A 293 -26.80 -4.35 2.00
C PRO A 293 -28.11 -5.16 1.90
N SER A 294 -28.27 -5.99 0.87
CA SER A 294 -29.42 -6.87 0.67
C SER A 294 -29.52 -7.94 1.79
N TRP A 295 -28.41 -8.22 2.46
CA TRP A 295 -28.32 -9.23 3.53
C TRP A 295 -28.46 -8.65 4.94
N LYS A 296 -28.74 -7.35 5.09
CA LYS A 296 -28.96 -6.70 6.41
C LYS A 296 -29.98 -7.40 7.32
N GLY A 297 -30.97 -8.11 6.76
CA GLY A 297 -31.97 -8.86 7.52
C GLY A 297 -31.44 -10.15 8.17
N VAL A 298 -30.31 -10.67 7.68
CA VAL A 298 -29.66 -11.86 8.21
C VAL A 298 -28.87 -11.50 9.48
N TRP A 299 -28.14 -10.40 9.42
CA TRP A 299 -27.13 -10.01 10.40
C TRP A 299 -27.68 -9.28 11.64
N PRO A 300 -27.03 -9.41 12.81
CA PRO A 300 -27.35 -8.58 13.98
C PRO A 300 -27.07 -7.10 13.69
N ALA A 301 -27.68 -6.20 14.48
CA ALA A 301 -27.67 -4.75 14.22
C ALA A 301 -26.27 -4.16 13.99
N LYS A 302 -25.28 -4.56 14.80
CA LYS A 302 -23.90 -4.07 14.71
C LYS A 302 -23.11 -4.61 13.50
N ALA A 303 -23.58 -5.68 12.88
CA ALA A 303 -22.93 -6.33 11.75
C ALA A 303 -23.63 -6.05 10.41
N LYS A 304 -24.56 -5.10 10.37
CA LYS A 304 -25.26 -4.71 9.15
C LYS A 304 -24.31 -4.00 8.18
N PRO A 305 -24.19 -4.46 6.92
CA PRO A 305 -23.35 -3.81 5.93
C PRO A 305 -23.89 -2.43 5.54
N ALA A 306 -23.00 -1.50 5.23
CA ALA A 306 -23.35 -0.21 4.65
C ALA A 306 -23.93 -0.39 3.24
N ASN A 307 -24.61 0.62 2.71
CA ASN A 307 -25.08 0.59 1.31
C ASN A 307 -23.88 0.56 0.34
N TYR A 308 -24.08 -0.04 -0.84
CA TYR A 308 -23.10 0.07 -1.93
C TYR A 308 -22.92 1.54 -2.33
N LYS A 309 -21.70 1.88 -2.75
CA LYS A 309 -21.34 3.22 -3.29
C LYS A 309 -21.71 4.37 -2.35
N LYS A 310 -21.78 4.13 -1.03
CA LYS A 310 -21.96 5.18 -0.04
C LYS A 310 -20.71 6.08 -0.03
N THR A 311 -20.90 7.38 -0.15
CA THR A 311 -19.82 8.36 0.03
C THR A 311 -19.16 8.13 1.39
N ASN A 312 -17.85 7.88 1.39
CA ASN A 312 -17.03 7.57 2.57
C ASN A 312 -17.19 6.17 3.17
N SER A 313 -17.55 5.16 2.35
CA SER A 313 -17.41 3.76 2.75
C SER A 313 -16.90 2.87 1.62
N ARG A 314 -15.87 2.09 1.91
CA ARG A 314 -15.26 1.13 0.98
C ARG A 314 -15.60 -0.30 1.38
N LYS A 315 -15.85 -1.14 0.39
CA LYS A 315 -16.11 -2.58 0.57
C LYS A 315 -15.02 -3.37 -0.12
N ILE A 316 -14.40 -4.27 0.62
CA ILE A 316 -13.20 -4.97 0.18
C ILE A 316 -13.36 -6.46 0.48
N ALA A 317 -13.08 -7.31 -0.50
CA ALA A 317 -12.98 -8.74 -0.32
C ALA A 317 -11.52 -9.17 -0.46
N VAL A 318 -11.02 -9.96 0.49
CA VAL A 318 -9.71 -10.59 0.47
C VAL A 318 -9.96 -12.09 0.33
N LEU A 319 -9.64 -12.64 -0.83
CA LEU A 319 -9.89 -14.04 -1.17
C LEU A 319 -8.57 -14.82 -1.11
N MET A 320 -8.52 -15.95 -0.41
CA MET A 320 -7.30 -16.75 -0.32
C MET A 320 -7.61 -18.23 -0.52
N THR A 321 -6.78 -18.93 -1.31
CA THR A 321 -6.77 -20.40 -1.45
C THR A 321 -5.37 -20.95 -1.73
N ASP A 322 -5.14 -22.21 -1.38
CA ASP A 322 -3.96 -22.98 -1.76
C ASP A 322 -4.20 -23.99 -2.90
N GLY A 323 -5.41 -24.03 -3.45
CA GLY A 323 -5.80 -25.12 -4.33
C GLY A 323 -6.85 -24.74 -5.37
N GLU A 324 -7.04 -25.64 -6.34
CA GLU A 324 -8.09 -25.48 -7.33
C GLU A 324 -9.48 -25.63 -6.71
N PHE A 325 -10.41 -24.81 -7.21
CA PHE A 325 -11.82 -24.91 -6.86
C PHE A 325 -12.42 -26.14 -7.54
N ASN A 326 -12.47 -27.26 -6.82
CA ASN A 326 -12.79 -28.59 -7.34
C ASN A 326 -14.16 -29.14 -6.89
N THR A 327 -14.87 -28.42 -6.02
CA THR A 327 -16.17 -28.87 -5.48
C THR A 327 -17.29 -27.91 -5.84
N ALA A 328 -18.34 -28.42 -6.50
CA ALA A 328 -19.57 -27.71 -6.83
C ALA A 328 -20.77 -28.68 -6.76
N TYR A 329 -21.95 -28.18 -6.41
CA TYR A 329 -23.20 -28.92 -6.22
C TYR A 329 -24.27 -28.57 -7.27
N THR A 330 -24.06 -27.49 -8.04
CA THR A 330 -24.92 -27.03 -9.12
C THR A 330 -24.48 -27.67 -10.44
N SER A 331 -25.40 -28.38 -11.08
CA SER A 331 -25.15 -28.99 -12.38
C SER A 331 -24.75 -27.95 -13.45
N GLY A 332 -23.74 -28.28 -14.25
CA GLY A 332 -23.33 -27.47 -15.40
C GLY A 332 -22.37 -26.31 -15.08
N TRP A 333 -21.89 -26.21 -13.85
CA TRP A 333 -20.90 -25.20 -13.45
C TRP A 333 -19.74 -25.83 -12.70
N SER A 334 -18.51 -25.49 -13.10
CA SER A 334 -17.35 -25.72 -12.24
C SER A 334 -17.32 -24.68 -11.11
N SER A 335 -16.69 -25.05 -10.00
CA SER A 335 -16.51 -24.17 -8.85
C SER A 335 -15.69 -22.91 -9.22
N SER A 336 -14.66 -23.04 -10.07
CA SER A 336 -13.89 -21.90 -10.58
C SER A 336 -14.73 -20.95 -11.43
N ALA A 337 -15.47 -21.46 -12.42
CA ALA A 337 -16.31 -20.62 -13.30
C ALA A 337 -17.43 -19.93 -12.52
N PHE A 338 -18.03 -20.63 -11.54
CA PHE A 338 -19.05 -20.05 -10.66
C PHE A 338 -18.46 -18.90 -9.82
N ALA A 339 -17.28 -19.10 -9.23
CA ALA A 339 -16.60 -18.06 -8.45
C ALA A 339 -16.32 -16.81 -9.30
N GLU A 340 -15.84 -16.98 -10.53
CA GLU A 340 -15.57 -15.86 -11.44
C GLU A 340 -16.82 -15.04 -11.77
N GLU A 341 -17.99 -15.68 -11.96
CA GLU A 341 -19.25 -14.98 -12.18
C GLU A 341 -19.67 -14.15 -10.96
N ILE A 342 -19.50 -14.68 -9.75
CA ILE A 342 -19.76 -13.92 -8.52
C ILE A 342 -18.78 -12.74 -8.42
N CYS A 343 -17.49 -12.96 -8.66
CA CYS A 343 -16.48 -11.90 -8.65
C CYS A 343 -16.81 -10.77 -9.65
N LYS A 344 -17.37 -11.11 -10.82
CA LYS A 344 -17.88 -10.10 -11.78
C LYS A 344 -19.01 -9.24 -11.17
N GLN A 345 -19.94 -9.84 -10.44
CA GLN A 345 -21.04 -9.09 -9.79
C GLN A 345 -20.51 -8.23 -8.63
N MET A 346 -19.66 -8.79 -7.77
CA MET A 346 -19.00 -8.06 -6.68
C MET A 346 -18.31 -6.78 -7.18
N ARG A 347 -17.54 -6.87 -8.27
CA ARG A 347 -16.88 -5.70 -8.87
C ARG A 347 -17.88 -4.69 -9.45
N LYS A 348 -18.98 -5.14 -10.07
CA LYS A 348 -20.05 -4.25 -10.58
C LYS A 348 -20.70 -3.44 -9.45
N ASP A 349 -20.81 -4.03 -8.27
CA ASP A 349 -21.34 -3.37 -7.08
C ASP A 349 -20.33 -2.48 -6.35
N GLY A 350 -19.10 -2.41 -6.85
CA GLY A 350 -18.03 -1.57 -6.31
C GLY A 350 -17.29 -2.20 -5.14
N ILE A 351 -17.28 -3.53 -5.03
CA ILE A 351 -16.41 -4.25 -4.09
C ILE A 351 -15.03 -4.42 -4.73
N THR A 352 -13.99 -3.93 -4.06
CA THR A 352 -12.60 -4.17 -4.45
C THR A 352 -12.18 -5.56 -4.00
N ILE A 353 -11.66 -6.37 -4.92
CA ILE A 353 -11.25 -7.75 -4.65
C ILE A 353 -9.73 -7.84 -4.70
N TYR A 354 -9.13 -8.17 -3.55
CA TYR A 354 -7.76 -8.65 -3.43
C TYR A 354 -7.79 -10.18 -3.38
N SER A 355 -6.82 -10.83 -4.00
CA SER A 355 -6.74 -12.29 -3.98
C SER A 355 -5.32 -12.79 -3.74
N VAL A 356 -5.19 -13.87 -2.98
CA VAL A 356 -3.90 -14.46 -2.58
C VAL A 356 -3.89 -15.94 -2.93
N GLY A 357 -2.96 -16.37 -3.79
CA GLY A 357 -2.71 -17.79 -4.07
C GLY A 357 -1.56 -18.27 -3.19
N PHE A 358 -1.83 -19.17 -2.26
CA PHE A 358 -0.85 -19.64 -1.28
C PHE A 358 -0.35 -21.04 -1.61
N ASP A 359 0.85 -21.18 -2.16
CA ASP A 359 1.40 -22.44 -2.66
C ASP A 359 0.39 -23.14 -3.59
N ALA A 360 -0.24 -22.33 -4.44
CA ALA A 360 -1.39 -22.70 -5.26
C ALA A 360 -0.95 -23.04 -6.70
N PRO A 361 -1.59 -24.04 -7.35
CA PRO A 361 -1.31 -24.39 -8.74
C PRO A 361 -1.73 -23.28 -9.72
N THR A 362 -1.17 -23.29 -10.93
CA THR A 362 -1.37 -22.26 -11.96
C THR A 362 -2.85 -21.97 -12.24
N GLN A 363 -3.69 -23.00 -12.29
CA GLN A 363 -5.13 -22.88 -12.54
C GLN A 363 -5.86 -22.14 -11.41
N ALA A 364 -5.47 -22.40 -10.15
CA ALA A 364 -5.99 -21.69 -8.99
C ALA A 364 -5.54 -20.23 -9.01
N GLN A 365 -4.26 -19.97 -9.31
CA GLN A 365 -3.73 -18.61 -9.46
C GLN A 365 -4.44 -17.83 -10.58
N GLN A 366 -4.75 -18.49 -11.70
CA GLN A 366 -5.51 -17.87 -12.80
C GLN A 366 -6.93 -17.50 -12.37
N THR A 367 -7.63 -18.41 -11.67
CA THR A 367 -8.98 -18.16 -11.15
C THR A 367 -8.98 -16.96 -10.19
N LEU A 368 -8.01 -16.91 -9.28
CA LEU A 368 -7.84 -15.78 -8.35
C LEU A 368 -7.52 -14.47 -9.08
N THR A 369 -6.63 -14.51 -10.08
CA THR A 369 -6.29 -13.34 -10.92
C THR A 369 -7.50 -12.82 -11.69
N ASN A 370 -8.37 -13.72 -12.18
CA ASN A 370 -9.63 -13.36 -12.85
C ASN A 370 -10.65 -12.75 -11.88
N CYS A 371 -10.63 -13.18 -10.62
CA CYS A 371 -11.42 -12.59 -9.54
C CYS A 371 -10.88 -11.24 -9.05
N ALA A 372 -9.57 -11.04 -9.05
CA ALA A 372 -8.93 -9.80 -8.59
C ALA A 372 -9.44 -8.56 -9.35
N SER A 373 -9.64 -7.49 -8.58
CA SER A 373 -9.85 -6.15 -9.14
C SER A 373 -8.55 -5.58 -9.71
N THR A 374 -8.67 -4.52 -10.48
CA THR A 374 -7.53 -3.79 -11.03
C THR A 374 -7.23 -2.59 -10.13
N GLY A 375 -5.97 -2.45 -9.73
CA GLY A 375 -5.45 -1.34 -8.92
C GLY A 375 -5.33 -0.04 -9.73
N SER A 376 -4.93 1.02 -9.04
CA SER A 376 -4.85 2.37 -9.63
C SER A 376 -3.79 2.49 -10.73
N ASN A 377 -2.76 1.62 -10.73
CA ASN A 377 -1.70 1.63 -11.75
C ASN A 377 -1.96 0.62 -12.87
N GLY A 378 -3.16 0.02 -12.93
CA GLY A 378 -3.56 -0.95 -13.95
C GLY A 378 -3.18 -2.40 -13.66
N GLU A 379 -2.52 -2.67 -12.53
CA GLU A 379 -2.14 -4.00 -12.07
C GLU A 379 -3.31 -4.80 -11.50
N LYS A 380 -3.26 -6.13 -11.56
CA LYS A 380 -4.20 -6.98 -10.82
C LYS A 380 -3.83 -6.98 -9.34
N LEU A 381 -4.83 -6.83 -8.47
CA LEU A 381 -4.69 -6.95 -7.01
C LEU A 381 -4.57 -8.42 -6.58
N PHE A 382 -3.61 -9.13 -7.19
CA PHE A 382 -3.31 -10.54 -6.96
C PHE A 382 -1.91 -10.69 -6.37
N TYR A 383 -1.79 -11.58 -5.40
CA TYR A 383 -0.54 -11.91 -4.72
C TYR A 383 -0.32 -13.42 -4.81
N ALA A 384 0.87 -13.82 -5.28
CA ALA A 384 1.34 -15.20 -5.17
C ALA A 384 2.24 -15.31 -3.95
N ALA A 385 2.04 -16.33 -3.12
CA ALA A 385 2.86 -16.61 -1.96
C ALA A 385 3.22 -18.09 -1.95
N SER A 386 4.51 -18.43 -1.96
CA SER A 386 4.99 -19.82 -2.02
C SER A 386 5.23 -20.42 -0.63
N ASN A 387 5.20 -19.59 0.42
CA ASN A 387 5.51 -19.99 1.79
C ASN A 387 4.85 -19.02 2.80
N GLY A 388 4.87 -19.38 4.08
CA GLY A 388 4.24 -18.59 5.14
C GLY A 388 4.80 -17.16 5.29
N THR A 389 6.08 -16.94 4.99
CA THR A 389 6.67 -15.59 5.04
C THR A 389 6.07 -14.69 3.96
N GLU A 390 5.98 -15.19 2.72
CA GLU A 390 5.35 -14.48 1.61
C GLU A 390 3.84 -14.29 1.84
N LEU A 391 3.17 -15.28 2.47
CA LEU A 391 1.75 -15.17 2.83
C LEU A 391 1.54 -14.03 3.82
N LYS A 392 2.36 -13.96 4.87
CA LYS A 392 2.33 -12.86 5.84
C LYS A 392 2.60 -11.51 5.18
N ALA A 393 3.59 -11.43 4.29
CA ALA A 393 3.87 -10.22 3.54
C ALA A 393 2.65 -9.77 2.71
N ALA A 394 2.02 -10.68 1.97
CA ALA A 394 0.84 -10.40 1.16
C ALA A 394 -0.33 -9.86 2.01
N PHE A 395 -0.65 -10.50 3.14
CA PHE A 395 -1.72 -10.02 4.03
C PHE A 395 -1.41 -8.66 4.66
N ARG A 396 -0.15 -8.40 5.03
CA ARG A 396 0.29 -7.09 5.55
C ARG A 396 0.19 -6.00 4.49
N ASP A 397 0.67 -6.26 3.28
CA ASP A 397 0.61 -5.31 2.16
C ASP A 397 -0.84 -4.96 1.80
N ILE A 398 -1.72 -5.97 1.76
CA ILE A 398 -3.16 -5.77 1.56
C ILE A 398 -3.72 -4.91 2.69
N ALA A 399 -3.44 -5.22 3.95
CA ALA A 399 -3.94 -4.47 5.10
C ALA A 399 -3.51 -2.99 5.08
N ILE A 400 -2.25 -2.71 4.73
CA ILE A 400 -1.71 -1.35 4.57
C ILE A 400 -2.38 -0.63 3.38
N SER A 401 -2.51 -1.32 2.24
CA SER A 401 -3.20 -0.78 1.05
C SER A 401 -4.65 -0.40 1.35
N ILE A 402 -5.33 -1.23 2.14
CA ILE A 402 -6.70 -0.99 2.61
C ILE A 402 -6.78 0.28 3.45
N GLN A 403 -5.81 0.58 4.31
CA GLN A 403 -5.79 1.84 5.08
C GLN A 403 -5.53 3.08 4.20
N CYS A 404 -5.16 2.89 2.93
CA CYS A 404 -4.81 3.93 1.97
C CYS A 404 -3.74 4.90 2.47
N LEU A 405 -2.83 4.46 3.35
CA LEU A 405 -1.68 5.26 3.74
C LEU A 405 -0.73 5.36 2.55
N ARG A 406 -0.61 6.56 1.97
CA ARG A 406 0.28 6.82 0.83
C ARG A 406 0.76 8.26 0.81
N LEU A 407 1.87 8.50 0.12
CA LEU A 407 2.27 9.85 -0.28
C LEU A 407 1.32 10.38 -1.37
N SER A 408 0.91 11.64 -1.27
CA SER A 408 0.02 12.30 -2.24
C SER A 408 0.71 13.32 -3.15
N LYS A 409 1.98 13.67 -2.87
CA LYS A 409 2.78 14.73 -3.50
C LYS A 409 2.21 16.14 -3.37
#